data_AF-A0A955S924-F1
#
_entry.id   AF-A0A955S924-F1
#
_cell.length_a   1.000
_cell.length_b   1.000
_cell.length_c   1.000
_cell.angle_alpha   90.00
_cell.angle_beta   90.00
_cell.angle_gamma   90.00
#
_symmetry.space_group_name_H-M   'P 1'
#
loop_
_entity.id
_entity.type
_entity.pdbx_description
1 polymer ?
#
loop_
_entity_poly.entity_id
_entity_poly.type
_entity_poly.pdbx_seq_one_letter_code
_entity_poly.pdbx_strand_id
1 'polypeptide(L)'
;MQPKTPILLCILAAILLLNPTQGAILRVSDTGDGSDGLSWQTAFRKPSDAMASASNGDEIWIKEGTYNDRSVVTSSISLYGGFEGVENETDFGSRDPGSRPTIIDGSGLGDSVMVFTDISEATVDGLTITGGEALFGGGIRMSGTHLVVYDCVFEKNKAQTLGGALYVSSNSFLDISGTVIKDNSATSDANNCGGGGIAIGSNSHAAIAKLRFRGNYALCRGGALYVASFVNSSAEVSDCLFAYNWSDGPGHAIHGEVIVYSSLFHENGNPTDPKTETLSGAGESLISDSTIRYSYGGGIKNFKGGIERCHIIENRGIGISSAFTLIAHSEIIGNHIGVQMATSVLTDSMIANNDGEGISGGGEISRCTISGNGNGGIVVNEPSIIETCLVSGNSAFNGGGVSLDPDGTLLKYCTIADNTAEESGGGLFVRPHSTGVEEIPPVVNSCVIASNRGNPSNSANIGHSTFGPGPGSEPSGPPNVSYSFVGGGFEGDGNVNGTSPFVNAAKGDFQLLIDSPCIDSASTNGPGADLDGRIRPIDITGIGREGLGAFDMGAFEFDYSRADLNEDGKVDELDLMIFQQDWYRQIEIQ
;
A
#
# COMPACT_ATOMS: atom_id res chain seq x y z
N MET A 1 4.81 48.90 17.31
CA MET A 1 6.10 49.64 17.23
C MET A 1 7.21 48.66 16.88
N GLN A 2 8.33 49.14 16.35
CA GLN A 2 9.35 48.29 15.71
C GLN A 2 10.24 47.48 16.70
N PRO A 3 10.92 46.42 16.21
CA PRO A 3 11.68 45.48 17.04
C PRO A 3 13.04 46.04 17.52
N LYS A 4 13.76 45.26 18.33
CA LYS A 4 15.14 45.54 18.74
C LYS A 4 16.09 44.36 18.54
N THR A 5 17.01 44.55 17.61
CA THR A 5 18.33 43.92 17.49
C THR A 5 19.29 45.00 16.93
N PRO A 6 20.62 44.83 16.97
CA PRO A 6 21.40 43.73 17.55
C PRO A 6 22.35 44.18 18.69
N ILE A 7 23.03 43.21 19.32
CA ILE A 7 24.42 43.40 19.77
C ILE A 7 25.27 42.45 18.94
N LEU A 8 26.01 43.00 17.97
CA LEU A 8 26.94 42.26 17.12
C LEU A 8 28.24 43.07 17.01
N LEU A 9 29.20 42.77 17.88
CA LEU A 9 30.59 43.21 17.75
C LEU A 9 31.50 42.28 18.57
N CYS A 10 32.79 42.25 18.24
CA CYS A 10 33.88 41.59 18.98
C CYS A 10 34.01 40.04 18.91
N ILE A 11 33.48 39.37 17.89
CA ILE A 11 34.05 38.09 17.38
C ILE A 11 34.24 38.18 15.86
N LEU A 12 35.15 39.05 15.42
CA LEU A 12 35.50 39.23 14.00
C LEU A 12 37.01 39.49 13.80
N ALA A 13 37.85 38.75 14.52
CA ALA A 13 39.31 38.89 14.50
C ALA A 13 40.06 37.57 14.77
N ALA A 14 39.45 36.43 14.44
CA ALA A 14 40.05 35.10 14.66
C ALA A 14 39.76 34.06 13.54
N ILE A 15 38.98 34.40 12.51
CA ILE A 15 38.83 33.55 11.32
C ILE A 15 40.03 33.83 10.40
N LEU A 16 41.19 33.28 10.77
CA LEU A 16 42.29 33.10 9.82
C LEU A 16 41.92 31.95 8.90
N LEU A 17 41.57 32.28 7.65
CA LEU A 17 41.72 31.48 6.43
C LEU A 17 41.78 29.94 6.61
N LEU A 18 40.77 29.36 7.26
CA LEU A 18 40.32 28.02 6.93
C LEU A 18 39.50 28.16 5.64
N ASN A 19 40.21 28.25 4.52
CA ASN A 19 39.66 27.75 3.28
C ASN A 19 39.29 26.28 3.56
N PRO A 20 38.08 25.80 3.20
CA PRO A 20 37.93 24.37 3.05
C PRO A 20 38.98 23.93 2.02
N THR A 21 39.81 22.95 2.38
CA THR A 21 40.71 22.31 1.43
C THR A 21 39.83 21.50 0.48
N GLN A 22 39.43 22.13 -0.62
CA GLN A 22 38.80 21.43 -1.74
C GLN A 22 39.71 20.27 -2.12
N GLY A 23 39.15 19.06 -2.18
CA GLY A 23 39.91 17.86 -2.51
C GLY A 23 40.49 17.91 -3.92
N ALA A 24 41.43 17.02 -4.18
CA ALA A 24 41.93 16.81 -5.53
C ALA A 24 40.83 16.21 -6.42
N ILE A 25 40.79 16.64 -7.68
CA ILE A 25 40.04 15.95 -8.74
C ILE A 25 41.00 14.96 -9.38
N LEU A 26 40.88 13.69 -9.00
CA LEU A 26 41.60 12.58 -9.60
C LEU A 26 40.81 12.05 -10.80
N ARG A 27 41.50 11.69 -11.88
CA ARG A 27 40.90 11.23 -13.13
C ARG A 27 41.24 9.78 -13.42
N VAL A 28 40.27 9.05 -13.96
CA VAL A 28 40.41 7.64 -14.36
C VAL A 28 40.09 7.49 -15.84
N SER A 29 41.01 6.91 -16.60
CA SER A 29 40.90 6.67 -18.04
C SER A 29 41.72 5.45 -18.44
N ASP A 30 41.13 4.55 -19.21
CA ASP A 30 41.79 3.38 -19.79
C ASP A 30 43.04 3.74 -20.62
N THR A 31 43.02 4.92 -21.25
CA THR A 31 44.11 5.47 -22.06
C THR A 31 45.10 6.35 -21.28
N GLY A 32 44.93 6.54 -19.97
CA GLY A 32 45.82 7.36 -19.13
C GLY A 32 47.24 6.78 -18.98
N ASP A 33 48.20 7.60 -18.56
CA ASP A 33 49.57 7.14 -18.31
C ASP A 33 49.74 6.38 -16.97
N GLY A 34 48.83 6.61 -16.00
CA GLY A 34 48.79 5.96 -14.69
C GLY A 34 49.68 6.58 -13.62
N SER A 35 50.03 7.87 -13.70
CA SER A 35 51.00 8.52 -12.80
C SER A 35 50.41 9.20 -11.56
N ASP A 36 49.57 10.24 -11.71
CA ASP A 36 49.09 11.06 -10.58
C ASP A 36 47.58 11.38 -10.57
N GLY A 37 46.86 11.10 -11.66
CA GLY A 37 45.43 11.38 -11.77
C GLY A 37 45.04 12.85 -11.97
N LEU A 38 45.95 13.81 -11.87
CA LEU A 38 45.64 15.25 -11.85
C LEU A 38 45.25 15.83 -13.22
N SER A 39 45.35 15.04 -14.29
CA SER A 39 44.92 15.40 -15.65
C SER A 39 44.42 14.16 -16.40
N TRP A 40 43.73 14.34 -17.54
CA TRP A 40 43.30 13.19 -18.37
C TRP A 40 44.48 12.45 -19.00
N GLN A 41 45.63 13.11 -19.17
CA GLN A 41 46.87 12.49 -19.64
C GLN A 41 47.52 11.65 -18.53
N THR A 42 47.58 12.19 -17.31
CA THR A 42 48.16 11.52 -16.12
C THR A 42 47.18 10.60 -15.39
N ALA A 43 45.98 10.41 -15.94
CA ALA A 43 44.88 9.64 -15.36
C ALA A 43 45.28 8.22 -14.96
N PHE A 44 44.70 7.74 -13.86
CA PHE A 44 44.81 6.35 -13.41
C PHE A 44 44.09 5.41 -14.39
N ARG A 45 44.62 4.21 -14.62
CA ARG A 45 44.01 3.25 -15.57
C ARG A 45 42.86 2.45 -14.98
N LYS A 46 42.74 2.40 -13.65
CA LYS A 46 41.69 1.70 -12.93
C LYS A 46 41.06 2.61 -11.86
N PRO A 47 39.75 2.49 -11.61
CA PRO A 47 39.10 3.11 -10.47
C PRO A 47 39.78 2.78 -9.14
N SER A 48 40.23 1.54 -8.94
CA SER A 48 40.93 1.10 -7.72
C SER A 48 42.26 1.80 -7.47
N ASP A 49 43.06 2.07 -8.51
CA ASP A 49 44.32 2.82 -8.38
C ASP A 49 44.06 4.25 -7.86
N ALA A 50 43.04 4.93 -8.41
CA ALA A 50 42.64 6.26 -7.97
C ALA A 50 42.07 6.26 -6.55
N MET A 51 41.17 5.31 -6.23
CA MET A 51 40.60 5.15 -4.89
C MET A 51 41.66 4.85 -3.82
N ALA A 52 42.74 4.15 -4.17
CA ALA A 52 43.87 3.89 -3.27
C ALA A 52 44.83 5.09 -3.12
N SER A 53 44.77 6.08 -4.02
CA SER A 53 45.56 7.32 -3.97
C SER A 53 44.81 8.51 -3.39
N ALA A 54 43.49 8.42 -3.24
CA ALA A 54 42.63 9.51 -2.80
C ALA A 54 42.73 9.80 -1.29
N SER A 55 42.46 11.04 -0.92
CA SER A 55 42.33 11.55 0.45
C SER A 55 40.88 11.93 0.75
N ASN A 56 40.54 12.10 2.04
CA ASN A 56 39.21 12.54 2.44
C ASN A 56 38.87 13.93 1.85
N GLY A 57 37.77 14.01 1.11
CA GLY A 57 37.32 15.20 0.39
C GLY A 57 37.62 15.18 -1.11
N ASP A 58 38.38 14.22 -1.62
CA ASP A 58 38.74 14.11 -3.04
C ASP A 58 37.57 13.62 -3.92
N GLU A 59 37.59 14.05 -5.17
CA GLU A 59 36.67 13.63 -6.23
C GLU A 59 37.40 12.71 -7.21
N ILE A 60 36.73 11.68 -7.70
CA ILE A 60 37.25 10.77 -8.73
C ILE A 60 36.33 10.82 -9.96
N TRP A 61 36.80 11.48 -11.02
CA TRP A 61 36.11 11.64 -12.30
C TRP A 61 36.51 10.49 -13.23
N ILE A 62 35.58 9.61 -13.54
CA ILE A 62 35.82 8.37 -14.28
C ILE A 62 35.22 8.49 -15.68
N LYS A 63 36.10 8.49 -16.69
CA LYS A 63 35.75 8.47 -18.12
C LYS A 63 34.82 7.28 -18.44
N GLU A 64 33.99 7.43 -19.47
CA GLU A 64 33.23 6.32 -20.06
C GLU A 64 34.12 5.12 -20.44
N GLY A 65 33.52 3.93 -20.41
CA GLY A 65 34.21 2.67 -20.72
C GLY A 65 33.86 1.56 -19.73
N THR A 66 34.56 0.44 -19.84
CA THR A 66 34.36 -0.74 -18.98
C THR A 66 35.65 -1.13 -18.29
N TYR A 67 35.67 -0.99 -16.97
CA TYR A 67 36.80 -1.29 -16.11
C TYR A 67 36.54 -2.60 -15.38
N ASN A 68 37.19 -3.69 -15.79
CA ASN A 68 37.16 -4.93 -15.01
C ASN A 68 38.01 -4.73 -13.75
N ASP A 69 37.35 -4.46 -12.64
CA ASP A 69 37.97 -3.92 -11.43
C ASP A 69 37.10 -4.13 -10.19
N ARG A 70 37.73 -4.05 -9.02
CA ARG A 70 37.04 -3.97 -7.72
C ARG A 70 37.86 -3.12 -6.75
N SER A 71 37.21 -2.49 -5.78
CA SER A 71 37.88 -1.58 -4.84
C SER A 71 37.44 -1.74 -3.38
N VAL A 72 38.31 -1.33 -2.47
CA VAL A 72 37.97 -1.09 -1.06
C VAL A 72 38.16 0.40 -0.81
N VAL A 73 37.09 1.10 -0.45
CA VAL A 73 37.07 2.54 -0.21
C VAL A 73 37.27 2.80 1.28
N THR A 74 38.43 3.35 1.62
CA THR A 74 38.87 3.64 3.00
C THR A 74 38.94 5.14 3.32
N SER A 75 38.44 5.98 2.41
CA SER A 75 38.45 7.43 2.50
C SER A 75 37.10 8.01 2.11
N SER A 76 36.75 9.15 2.70
CA SER A 76 35.50 9.85 2.44
C SER A 76 35.59 10.63 1.11
N ILE A 77 35.15 10.03 0.01
CA ILE A 77 35.39 10.49 -1.37
C ILE A 77 34.11 10.47 -2.23
N SER A 78 34.15 11.16 -3.36
CA SER A 78 33.05 11.18 -4.33
C SER A 78 33.46 10.55 -5.66
N LEU A 79 32.72 9.53 -6.12
CA LEU A 79 32.97 8.81 -7.38
C LEU A 79 31.94 9.25 -8.43
N TYR A 80 32.40 9.75 -9.58
CA TYR A 80 31.55 10.32 -10.62
C TYR A 80 31.80 9.66 -11.99
N GLY A 81 30.74 9.21 -12.65
CA GLY A 81 30.75 8.74 -14.04
C GLY A 81 30.16 9.75 -15.04
N GLY A 82 30.25 9.41 -16.34
CA GLY A 82 29.65 10.17 -17.44
C GLY A 82 30.62 11.07 -18.23
N PHE A 83 31.93 11.00 -17.99
CA PHE A 83 32.91 11.89 -18.62
C PHE A 83 33.43 11.38 -19.98
N GLU A 84 33.64 12.28 -20.94
CA GLU A 84 34.26 12.00 -22.25
C GLU A 84 35.79 11.83 -22.13
N GLY A 85 36.42 12.45 -21.12
CA GLY A 85 37.87 12.41 -20.90
C GLY A 85 38.60 13.65 -21.43
N VAL A 86 37.90 14.79 -21.48
CA VAL A 86 38.40 16.10 -21.97
C VAL A 86 38.13 17.26 -20.99
N GLU A 87 37.29 17.02 -19.98
CA GLU A 87 36.72 17.99 -19.05
C GLU A 87 37.76 18.62 -18.09
N ASN A 88 37.73 19.95 -17.94
CA ASN A 88 38.49 20.67 -16.91
C ASN A 88 37.73 20.74 -15.56
N GLU A 89 38.39 21.23 -14.51
CA GLU A 89 37.87 21.28 -13.13
C GLU A 89 36.56 22.07 -12.96
N THR A 90 36.20 22.91 -13.94
CA THR A 90 34.94 23.67 -13.96
C THR A 90 33.84 23.06 -14.85
N ASP A 91 34.15 22.01 -15.61
CA ASP A 91 33.24 21.40 -16.60
C ASP A 91 32.37 20.25 -16.03
N PHE A 92 32.32 20.05 -14.70
CA PHE A 92 31.60 18.93 -14.06
C PHE A 92 30.19 18.68 -14.61
N GLY A 93 29.44 19.76 -14.87
CA GLY A 93 28.07 19.70 -15.40
C GLY A 93 27.94 19.30 -16.87
N SER A 94 29.03 18.96 -17.56
CA SER A 94 29.02 18.42 -18.93
C SER A 94 28.92 16.88 -18.99
N ARG A 95 29.11 16.19 -17.85
CA ARG A 95 28.98 14.73 -17.74
C ARG A 95 27.58 14.25 -18.12
N ASP A 96 27.49 13.10 -18.77
CA ASP A 96 26.21 12.45 -19.12
C ASP A 96 26.33 10.93 -18.96
N PRO A 97 26.02 10.38 -17.78
CA PRO A 97 26.00 8.93 -17.54
C PRO A 97 25.06 8.13 -18.46
N GLY A 98 24.06 8.79 -19.07
CA GLY A 98 23.07 8.17 -19.94
C GLY A 98 23.57 7.95 -21.37
N SER A 99 24.40 8.85 -21.91
CA SER A 99 25.04 8.67 -23.23
C SER A 99 26.48 8.16 -23.17
N ARG A 100 27.19 8.38 -22.06
CA ARG A 100 28.60 8.04 -21.85
C ARG A 100 28.79 7.14 -20.62
N PRO A 101 28.35 5.87 -20.67
CA PRO A 101 28.28 5.01 -19.49
C PRO A 101 29.66 4.62 -18.96
N THR A 102 29.88 4.90 -17.69
CA THR A 102 31.03 4.41 -16.92
C THR A 102 30.64 3.10 -16.23
N ILE A 103 31.26 1.99 -16.63
CA ILE A 103 30.94 0.63 -16.14
C ILE A 103 32.11 0.07 -15.33
N ILE A 104 31.86 -0.36 -14.09
CA ILE A 104 32.81 -1.08 -13.25
C ILE A 104 32.30 -2.52 -13.10
N ASP A 105 33.09 -3.47 -13.59
CA ASP A 105 32.70 -4.87 -13.79
C ASP A 105 33.52 -5.82 -12.89
N GLY A 106 32.90 -6.36 -11.85
CA GLY A 106 33.48 -7.32 -10.92
C GLY A 106 33.59 -8.75 -11.47
N SER A 107 33.19 -9.00 -12.73
CA SER A 107 33.14 -10.34 -13.32
C SER A 107 34.45 -11.11 -13.14
N GLY A 108 34.34 -12.29 -12.51
CA GLY A 108 35.47 -13.18 -12.26
C GLY A 108 36.40 -12.78 -11.10
N LEU A 109 36.14 -11.67 -10.39
CA LEU A 109 37.00 -11.19 -9.30
C LEU A 109 36.63 -11.75 -7.91
N GLY A 110 35.45 -12.38 -7.77
CA GLY A 110 35.08 -13.24 -6.63
C GLY A 110 34.80 -12.54 -5.29
N ASP A 111 34.34 -11.28 -5.33
CA ASP A 111 33.89 -10.51 -4.16
C ASP A 111 32.95 -9.39 -4.65
N SER A 112 32.58 -8.48 -3.74
CA SER A 112 31.91 -7.20 -4.03
C SER A 112 32.70 -6.36 -5.05
N VAL A 113 32.01 -5.62 -5.93
CA VAL A 113 32.65 -4.65 -6.84
C VAL A 113 33.25 -3.47 -6.04
N MET A 114 32.54 -2.98 -5.02
CA MET A 114 33.09 -2.03 -4.05
C MET A 114 32.78 -2.44 -2.61
N VAL A 115 33.71 -2.15 -1.71
CA VAL A 115 33.55 -2.32 -0.26
C VAL A 115 33.85 -1.01 0.44
N PHE A 116 32.88 -0.45 1.16
CA PHE A 116 33.04 0.73 2.01
C PHE A 116 33.04 0.29 3.47
N THR A 117 34.01 0.72 4.27
CA THR A 117 34.15 0.28 5.67
C THR A 117 34.68 1.42 6.53
N ASP A 118 33.91 1.76 7.58
CA ASP A 118 34.28 2.70 8.66
C ASP A 118 34.72 4.11 8.17
N ILE A 119 34.14 4.57 7.06
CA ILE A 119 34.30 5.94 6.53
C ILE A 119 33.14 6.85 6.96
N SER A 120 33.35 8.17 6.96
CA SER A 120 32.29 9.10 7.42
C SER A 120 31.14 9.22 6.43
N GLU A 121 31.45 9.40 5.14
CA GLU A 121 30.51 9.68 4.06
C GLU A 121 31.21 9.40 2.72
N ALA A 122 30.53 8.83 1.72
CA ALA A 122 31.00 8.79 0.34
C ALA A 122 29.85 8.92 -0.66
N THR A 123 30.14 9.49 -1.83
CA THR A 123 29.19 9.62 -2.94
C THR A 123 29.52 8.68 -4.09
N VAL A 124 28.51 8.08 -4.71
CA VAL A 124 28.61 7.25 -5.92
C VAL A 124 27.54 7.72 -6.91
N ASP A 125 27.97 8.30 -8.03
CA ASP A 125 27.07 9.04 -8.93
C ASP A 125 27.38 8.72 -10.41
N GLY A 126 26.35 8.30 -11.16
CA GLY A 126 26.46 8.06 -12.60
C GLY A 126 27.27 6.82 -13.00
N LEU A 127 27.40 5.83 -12.11
CA LEU A 127 28.14 4.59 -12.37
C LEU A 127 27.23 3.39 -12.64
N THR A 128 27.65 2.52 -13.55
CA THR A 128 27.10 1.17 -13.69
C THR A 128 27.98 0.18 -12.94
N ILE A 129 27.42 -0.52 -11.95
CA ILE A 129 28.07 -1.52 -11.12
C ILE A 129 27.51 -2.90 -11.50
N THR A 130 28.37 -3.81 -11.97
CA THR A 130 27.96 -5.11 -12.52
C THR A 130 28.94 -6.25 -12.21
N GLY A 131 28.47 -7.49 -12.34
CA GLY A 131 29.31 -8.69 -12.39
C GLY A 131 29.95 -9.14 -11.07
N GLY A 132 29.75 -8.41 -9.96
CA GLY A 132 30.26 -8.81 -8.66
C GLY A 132 29.54 -10.03 -8.09
N GLU A 133 30.30 -10.97 -7.52
CA GLU A 133 29.79 -12.18 -6.87
C GLU A 133 30.40 -12.32 -5.47
N ALA A 134 29.60 -12.01 -4.44
CA ALA A 134 30.04 -11.86 -3.05
C ALA A 134 29.27 -12.77 -2.08
N LEU A 135 29.77 -12.92 -0.84
CA LEU A 135 28.96 -13.51 0.25
C LEU A 135 27.80 -12.60 0.66
N PHE A 136 28.06 -11.29 0.69
CA PHE A 136 27.11 -10.20 0.95
C PHE A 136 27.50 -8.99 0.09
N GLY A 137 26.53 -8.27 -0.47
CA GLY A 137 26.76 -7.04 -1.24
C GLY A 137 27.50 -7.31 -2.54
N GLY A 138 26.82 -7.93 -3.52
CA GLY A 138 27.45 -8.31 -4.80
C GLY A 138 27.98 -7.10 -5.58
N GLY A 139 27.19 -6.05 -5.72
CA GLY A 139 27.65 -4.76 -6.23
C GLY A 139 28.46 -4.01 -5.16
N ILE A 140 27.78 -3.56 -4.10
CA ILE A 140 28.37 -2.81 -2.99
C ILE A 140 28.13 -3.51 -1.65
N ARG A 141 29.17 -3.60 -0.83
CA ARG A 141 29.08 -3.94 0.60
C ARG A 141 29.49 -2.72 1.44
N MET A 142 28.65 -2.28 2.38
CA MET A 142 28.95 -1.16 3.28
C MET A 142 28.78 -1.51 4.77
N SER A 143 29.71 -1.03 5.60
CA SER A 143 29.75 -1.21 7.05
C SER A 143 30.23 0.06 7.73
N GLY A 144 29.59 0.49 8.82
CA GLY A 144 29.99 1.68 9.58
C GLY A 144 30.09 2.97 8.75
N THR A 145 29.22 3.12 7.73
CA THR A 145 29.38 4.09 6.64
C THR A 145 28.07 4.82 6.34
N HIS A 146 28.14 6.12 6.05
CA HIS A 146 27.10 6.82 5.26
C HIS A 146 27.48 6.73 3.78
N LEU A 147 26.62 6.16 2.95
CA LEU A 147 26.79 6.11 1.50
C LEU A 147 25.65 6.87 0.82
N VAL A 148 26.00 7.67 -0.18
CA VAL A 148 25.09 8.50 -0.96
C VAL A 148 25.19 8.06 -2.42
N VAL A 149 24.06 7.67 -3.02
CA VAL A 149 24.03 7.02 -4.34
C VAL A 149 23.01 7.69 -5.27
N TYR A 150 23.48 8.24 -6.39
CA TYR A 150 22.66 8.98 -7.37
C TYR A 150 22.82 8.44 -8.79
N ASP A 151 21.74 8.42 -9.57
CA ASP A 151 21.72 8.16 -11.02
C ASP A 151 22.56 6.96 -11.49
N CYS A 152 22.67 5.93 -10.64
CA CYS A 152 23.48 4.74 -10.89
C CYS A 152 22.67 3.60 -11.53
N VAL A 153 23.37 2.57 -11.98
CA VAL A 153 22.78 1.30 -12.43
C VAL A 153 23.47 0.14 -11.73
N PHE A 154 22.73 -0.63 -10.94
CA PHE A 154 23.19 -1.91 -10.40
C PHE A 154 22.58 -3.04 -11.20
N GLU A 155 23.39 -3.81 -11.93
CA GLU A 155 22.88 -4.93 -12.71
C GLU A 155 23.68 -6.22 -12.63
N LYS A 156 22.95 -7.36 -12.67
CA LYS A 156 23.53 -8.72 -12.73
C LYS A 156 24.52 -9.05 -11.60
N ASN A 157 24.49 -8.30 -10.50
CA ASN A 157 25.30 -8.59 -9.33
C ASN A 157 24.66 -9.71 -8.49
N LYS A 158 25.50 -10.46 -7.78
CA LYS A 158 25.07 -11.64 -7.03
C LYS A 158 25.65 -11.64 -5.62
N ALA A 159 24.78 -11.78 -4.64
CA ALA A 159 25.14 -12.22 -3.31
C ALA A 159 24.81 -13.70 -3.15
N GLN A 160 25.62 -14.41 -2.37
CA GLN A 160 25.20 -15.69 -1.83
C GLN A 160 24.08 -15.44 -0.81
N THR A 161 24.30 -14.58 0.20
CA THR A 161 23.36 -14.44 1.32
C THR A 161 22.46 -13.20 1.22
N LEU A 162 23.02 -11.99 1.31
CA LEU A 162 22.24 -10.75 1.42
C LEU A 162 22.74 -9.68 0.45
N GLY A 163 21.81 -8.99 -0.22
CA GLY A 163 22.08 -7.78 -1.00
C GLY A 163 22.80 -8.08 -2.30
N GLY A 164 22.08 -8.56 -3.31
CA GLY A 164 22.66 -8.84 -4.63
C GLY A 164 23.29 -7.60 -5.25
N ALA A 165 22.57 -6.47 -5.25
CA ALA A 165 23.11 -5.17 -5.63
C ALA A 165 23.85 -4.47 -4.47
N LEU A 166 23.20 -4.26 -3.32
CA LEU A 166 23.80 -3.58 -2.16
C LEU A 166 23.49 -4.30 -0.84
N TYR A 167 24.48 -4.39 0.05
CA TYR A 167 24.29 -4.82 1.44
C TYR A 167 24.74 -3.73 2.43
N VAL A 168 23.80 -3.29 3.29
CA VAL A 168 23.94 -2.19 4.23
C VAL A 168 23.97 -2.73 5.67
N SER A 169 25.05 -2.48 6.41
CA SER A 169 25.28 -3.13 7.70
C SER A 169 26.02 -2.28 8.75
N SER A 170 25.98 -2.70 10.01
CA SER A 170 26.81 -2.19 11.12
C SER A 170 26.64 -0.68 11.39
N ASN A 171 25.42 -0.23 11.69
CA ASN A 171 25.09 1.19 11.93
C ASN A 171 25.32 2.11 10.71
N SER A 172 25.13 1.58 9.50
CA SER A 172 25.28 2.37 8.26
C SER A 172 24.00 3.14 7.90
N PHE A 173 24.16 4.16 7.06
CA PHE A 173 23.06 4.91 6.45
C PHE A 173 23.22 4.93 4.93
N LEU A 174 22.16 4.63 4.17
CA LEU A 174 22.15 4.68 2.71
C LEU A 174 21.12 5.69 2.22
N ASP A 175 21.58 6.80 1.64
CA ASP A 175 20.75 7.65 0.77
C ASP A 175 20.89 7.14 -0.66
N ILE A 176 19.79 6.76 -1.29
CA ILE A 176 19.80 6.29 -2.69
C ILE A 176 18.63 6.86 -3.49
N SER A 177 18.93 7.49 -4.63
CA SER A 177 17.88 7.96 -5.55
C SER A 177 18.29 7.97 -7.03
N GLY A 178 17.31 8.17 -7.92
CA GLY A 178 17.49 8.18 -9.39
C GLY A 178 17.94 6.84 -10.01
N THR A 179 18.17 5.84 -9.17
CA THR A 179 18.99 4.66 -9.49
C THR A 179 18.16 3.48 -9.99
N VAL A 180 18.71 2.73 -10.95
CA VAL A 180 18.12 1.50 -11.47
C VAL A 180 18.78 0.29 -10.82
N ILE A 181 18.00 -0.61 -10.24
CA ILE A 181 18.48 -1.87 -9.65
C ILE A 181 17.78 -3.01 -10.38
N LYS A 182 18.50 -3.71 -11.28
CA LYS A 182 17.91 -4.69 -12.19
C LYS A 182 18.66 -6.03 -12.27
N ASP A 183 17.91 -7.12 -12.37
CA ASP A 183 18.45 -8.46 -12.64
C ASP A 183 19.52 -8.94 -11.62
N ASN A 184 19.53 -8.38 -10.39
CA ASN A 184 20.44 -8.77 -9.31
C ASN A 184 19.86 -9.90 -8.45
N SER A 185 20.70 -10.69 -7.77
CA SER A 185 20.24 -11.90 -7.09
C SER A 185 20.87 -12.20 -5.72
N ALA A 186 20.10 -12.84 -4.84
CA ALA A 186 20.53 -13.43 -3.56
C ALA A 186 20.14 -14.93 -3.54
N THR A 187 21.11 -15.85 -3.55
CA THR A 187 20.87 -17.25 -4.01
C THR A 187 21.25 -18.37 -3.03
N SER A 188 21.38 -18.11 -1.73
CA SER A 188 21.62 -19.12 -0.69
C SER A 188 20.31 -19.71 -0.17
N ASP A 189 20.30 -20.99 0.17
CA ASP A 189 19.17 -21.68 0.82
C ASP A 189 19.16 -21.48 2.35
N ALA A 190 20.15 -20.78 2.90
CA ALA A 190 20.22 -20.46 4.32
C ALA A 190 19.08 -19.53 4.76
N ASN A 191 18.47 -19.84 5.91
CA ASN A 191 17.30 -19.16 6.53
C ASN A 191 17.40 -17.63 6.75
N ASN A 192 18.53 -17.00 6.41
CA ASN A 192 18.79 -15.57 6.57
C ASN A 192 19.29 -14.93 5.26
N CYS A 193 18.86 -15.44 4.09
CA CYS A 193 19.10 -14.80 2.80
C CYS A 193 17.98 -13.81 2.43
N GLY A 194 18.25 -12.90 1.50
CA GLY A 194 17.26 -11.93 1.02
C GLY A 194 17.84 -10.69 0.34
N GLY A 195 16.96 -9.88 -0.26
CA GLY A 195 17.36 -8.62 -0.90
C GLY A 195 18.12 -8.89 -2.19
N GLY A 196 17.44 -9.37 -3.22
CA GLY A 196 18.05 -9.57 -4.53
C GLY A 196 18.62 -8.27 -5.09
N GLY A 197 17.92 -7.15 -4.88
CA GLY A 197 18.46 -5.79 -4.96
C GLY A 197 19.23 -5.40 -3.69
N ILE A 198 18.54 -4.76 -2.75
CA ILE A 198 19.13 -4.21 -1.51
C ILE A 198 18.79 -5.09 -0.31
N ALA A 199 19.76 -5.31 0.58
CA ALA A 199 19.52 -5.87 1.92
C ALA A 199 20.08 -4.95 3.01
N ILE A 200 19.32 -4.74 4.09
CA ILE A 200 19.63 -3.83 5.19
C ILE A 200 19.55 -4.60 6.52
N GLY A 201 20.52 -4.39 7.41
CA GLY A 201 20.48 -4.96 8.75
C GLY A 201 21.52 -4.41 9.71
N SER A 202 21.66 -5.04 10.87
CA SER A 202 22.64 -4.68 11.91
C SER A 202 22.61 -3.20 12.30
N ASN A 203 21.43 -2.73 12.70
CA ASN A 203 21.14 -1.36 13.13
C ASN A 203 21.32 -0.28 12.03
N SER A 204 21.08 -0.63 10.77
CA SER A 204 21.32 0.25 9.62
C SER A 204 20.02 0.71 8.96
N HIS A 205 20.06 1.85 8.29
CA HIS A 205 18.86 2.53 7.76
C HIS A 205 19.08 2.93 6.30
N ALA A 206 18.00 3.10 5.53
CA ALA A 206 18.08 3.66 4.18
C ALA A 206 16.89 4.57 3.84
N ALA A 207 17.17 5.65 3.10
CA ALA A 207 16.19 6.45 2.40
C ALA A 207 16.27 6.12 0.89
N ILE A 208 15.17 5.61 0.33
CA ILE A 208 15.11 4.99 -0.99
C ILE A 208 14.08 5.72 -1.84
N ALA A 209 14.51 6.69 -2.64
CA ALA A 209 13.62 7.59 -3.37
C ALA A 209 13.76 7.45 -4.90
N LYS A 210 12.66 7.30 -5.65
CA LYS A 210 12.65 7.33 -7.13
C LYS A 210 13.47 6.20 -7.80
N LEU A 211 13.62 5.05 -7.14
CA LEU A 211 14.32 3.89 -7.70
C LEU A 211 13.45 3.08 -8.67
N ARG A 212 14.12 2.33 -9.55
CA ARG A 212 13.49 1.35 -10.43
C ARG A 212 14.07 -0.05 -10.16
N PHE A 213 13.38 -0.81 -9.32
CA PHE A 213 13.69 -2.21 -9.03
C PHE A 213 13.04 -3.13 -10.06
N ARG A 214 13.82 -3.76 -10.96
CA ARG A 214 13.30 -4.65 -12.01
C ARG A 214 13.93 -6.05 -11.99
N GLY A 215 13.12 -7.10 -11.90
CA GLY A 215 13.61 -8.47 -12.17
C GLY A 215 14.60 -9.01 -11.14
N ASN A 216 14.70 -8.40 -9.95
CA ASN A 216 15.62 -8.85 -8.90
C ASN A 216 15.02 -10.07 -8.17
N TYR A 217 15.90 -10.99 -7.77
CA TYR A 217 15.51 -12.31 -7.27
C TYR A 217 16.14 -12.67 -5.92
N ALA A 218 15.36 -13.24 -5.00
CA ALA A 218 15.87 -13.75 -3.74
C ALA A 218 15.30 -15.14 -3.41
N LEU A 219 16.17 -16.13 -3.18
CA LEU A 219 15.77 -17.52 -2.86
C LEU A 219 15.01 -17.63 -1.51
N CYS A 220 15.03 -16.59 -0.67
CA CYS A 220 14.29 -16.57 0.61
C CYS A 220 13.24 -15.47 0.67
N ARG A 221 13.63 -14.18 0.66
CA ARG A 221 12.74 -13.06 1.00
C ARG A 221 13.17 -11.76 0.32
N GLY A 222 12.22 -10.89 0.00
CA GLY A 222 12.53 -9.54 -0.49
C GLY A 222 13.27 -9.56 -1.81
N GLY A 223 12.59 -9.91 -2.92
CA GLY A 223 13.22 -10.01 -4.24
C GLY A 223 13.94 -8.71 -4.64
N ALA A 224 13.33 -7.56 -4.34
CA ALA A 224 13.95 -6.24 -4.51
C ALA A 224 14.63 -5.70 -3.25
N LEU A 225 13.94 -5.72 -2.11
CA LEU A 225 14.38 -5.12 -0.85
C LEU A 225 14.12 -6.05 0.34
N TYR A 226 15.14 -6.22 1.19
CA TYR A 226 15.05 -6.95 2.46
C TYR A 226 15.54 -6.10 3.63
N VAL A 227 14.79 -6.08 4.73
CA VAL A 227 15.17 -5.42 5.99
C VAL A 227 15.08 -6.40 7.15
N ALA A 228 16.19 -6.59 7.88
CA ALA A 228 16.33 -7.64 8.89
C ALA A 228 15.56 -7.36 10.20
N SER A 229 14.37 -7.95 10.35
CA SER A 229 13.36 -7.67 11.39
C SER A 229 13.73 -7.97 12.86
N PHE A 230 14.98 -8.30 13.18
CA PHE A 230 15.44 -8.63 14.55
C PHE A 230 16.61 -7.75 15.03
N VAL A 231 16.94 -6.72 14.25
CA VAL A 231 18.00 -5.74 14.51
C VAL A 231 17.44 -4.39 14.05
N ASN A 232 17.44 -3.37 14.90
CA ASN A 232 16.74 -2.08 14.73
C ASN A 232 17.12 -1.35 13.42
N SER A 233 16.48 -1.72 12.31
CA SER A 233 16.88 -1.39 10.95
C SER A 233 15.62 -1.19 10.14
N SER A 234 15.54 -0.13 9.34
CA SER A 234 14.35 0.23 8.58
C SER A 234 14.71 0.79 7.20
N ALA A 235 13.72 0.87 6.32
CA ALA A 235 13.81 1.64 5.08
C ALA A 235 12.60 2.56 4.91
N GLU A 236 12.87 3.80 4.51
CA GLU A 236 11.85 4.70 3.97
C GLU A 236 11.91 4.62 2.44
N VAL A 237 10.76 4.41 1.79
CA VAL A 237 10.65 4.09 0.36
C VAL A 237 9.63 5.01 -0.31
N SER A 238 10.07 5.82 -1.27
CA SER A 238 9.25 6.86 -1.90
C SER A 238 9.41 6.93 -3.42
N ASP A 239 8.34 7.31 -4.13
CA ASP A 239 8.31 7.47 -5.60
C ASP A 239 8.84 6.26 -6.41
N CYS A 240 8.84 5.06 -5.83
CA CYS A 240 9.58 3.90 -6.38
C CYS A 240 8.74 3.02 -7.30
N LEU A 241 9.40 2.42 -8.30
CA LEU A 241 8.84 1.37 -9.14
C LEU A 241 9.46 0.01 -8.80
N PHE A 242 8.63 -0.93 -8.35
CA PHE A 242 8.97 -2.34 -8.15
C PHE A 242 8.24 -3.18 -9.19
N ALA A 243 8.96 -3.73 -10.17
CA ALA A 243 8.36 -4.58 -11.21
C ALA A 243 9.11 -5.90 -11.43
N TYR A 244 8.40 -7.01 -11.63
CA TYR A 244 8.98 -8.33 -11.95
C TYR A 244 9.93 -8.92 -10.90
N ASN A 245 9.92 -8.44 -9.64
CA ASN A 245 10.79 -8.97 -8.60
C ASN A 245 10.13 -10.20 -7.94
N TRP A 246 10.88 -11.27 -7.72
CA TRP A 246 10.39 -12.59 -7.26
C TRP A 246 11.22 -13.02 -6.03
N SER A 247 10.56 -13.47 -4.96
CA SER A 247 11.21 -14.32 -3.93
C SER A 247 10.41 -15.59 -3.68
N ASP A 248 11.09 -16.71 -3.43
CA ASP A 248 10.46 -18.03 -3.22
C ASP A 248 9.74 -18.13 -1.86
N GLY A 249 10.07 -17.23 -0.93
CA GLY A 249 9.36 -17.01 0.32
C GLY A 249 8.76 -15.61 0.43
N PRO A 250 8.48 -15.13 1.65
CA PRO A 250 7.70 -13.91 1.90
C PRO A 250 8.26 -12.62 1.27
N GLY A 251 7.35 -11.79 0.74
CA GLY A 251 7.67 -10.45 0.26
C GLY A 251 8.37 -10.44 -1.09
N HIS A 252 7.66 -10.81 -2.16
CA HIS A 252 8.21 -10.92 -3.51
C HIS A 252 8.95 -9.65 -3.98
N ALA A 253 8.45 -8.46 -3.62
CA ALA A 253 9.18 -7.21 -3.78
C ALA A 253 9.92 -6.82 -2.49
N ILE A 254 9.19 -6.64 -1.38
CA ILE A 254 9.72 -6.14 -0.10
C ILE A 254 9.41 -7.10 1.03
N HIS A 255 10.41 -7.40 1.87
CA HIS A 255 10.22 -8.05 3.17
C HIS A 255 11.00 -7.33 4.28
N GLY A 256 10.32 -6.97 5.38
CA GLY A 256 10.95 -6.36 6.56
C GLY A 256 10.18 -5.15 7.09
N GLU A 257 10.84 -4.38 7.96
CA GLU A 257 10.25 -3.17 8.56
C GLU A 257 10.49 -1.95 7.65
N VAL A 258 9.39 -1.40 7.10
CA VAL A 258 9.44 -0.36 6.06
C VAL A 258 8.32 0.67 6.19
N ILE A 259 8.62 1.91 5.78
CA ILE A 259 7.63 2.96 5.52
C ILE A 259 7.62 3.18 4.01
N VAL A 260 6.47 3.02 3.36
CA VAL A 260 6.33 3.08 1.89
C VAL A 260 5.28 4.13 1.50
N TYR A 261 5.61 5.04 0.58
CA TYR A 261 4.64 5.98 0.02
C TYR A 261 4.86 6.27 -1.48
N SER A 262 3.83 6.77 -2.15
CA SER A 262 3.86 7.20 -3.57
C SER A 262 4.42 6.17 -4.56
N SER A 263 4.31 4.86 -4.27
CA SER A 263 5.08 3.81 -4.95
C SER A 263 4.20 2.82 -5.72
N LEU A 264 4.74 2.26 -6.82
CA LEU A 264 4.06 1.32 -7.70
C LEU A 264 4.73 -0.06 -7.67
N PHE A 265 3.94 -1.07 -7.30
CA PHE A 265 4.28 -2.49 -7.35
C PHE A 265 3.48 -3.14 -8.49
N HIS A 266 4.16 -3.76 -9.45
CA HIS A 266 3.54 -4.25 -10.68
C HIS A 266 4.13 -5.59 -11.13
N GLU A 267 3.28 -6.63 -11.30
CA GLU A 267 3.72 -7.94 -11.81
C GLU A 267 4.90 -8.55 -11.00
N ASN A 268 4.93 -8.33 -9.68
CA ASN A 268 5.89 -8.98 -8.79
C ASN A 268 5.40 -10.37 -8.38
N GLY A 269 6.32 -11.21 -7.93
CA GLY A 269 6.07 -12.62 -7.62
C GLY A 269 6.28 -13.54 -8.80
N ASN A 270 6.06 -14.85 -8.58
CA ASN A 270 6.32 -15.85 -9.60
C ASN A 270 5.01 -16.35 -10.25
N PRO A 271 4.87 -16.27 -11.59
CA PRO A 271 3.68 -16.74 -12.32
C PRO A 271 3.31 -18.21 -12.11
N THR A 272 4.23 -19.02 -11.57
CA THR A 272 4.10 -20.48 -11.45
C THR A 272 3.96 -20.98 -10.01
N ASP A 273 4.27 -20.16 -9.00
CA ASP A 273 4.14 -20.55 -7.59
C ASP A 273 3.66 -19.36 -6.73
N PRO A 274 2.35 -19.07 -6.72
CA PRO A 274 1.75 -17.79 -6.26
C PRO A 274 1.64 -17.67 -4.73
N LYS A 275 2.55 -18.28 -3.96
CA LYS A 275 2.35 -18.61 -2.54
C LYS A 275 2.44 -17.45 -1.55
N THR A 276 3.03 -16.31 -1.90
CA THR A 276 3.36 -15.24 -0.95
C THR A 276 2.94 -13.85 -1.40
N GLU A 277 2.96 -12.92 -0.46
CA GLU A 277 2.62 -11.52 -0.64
C GLU A 277 3.70 -10.70 -1.39
N THR A 278 3.29 -9.60 -2.01
CA THR A 278 4.19 -8.65 -2.68
C THR A 278 4.99 -7.83 -1.67
N LEU A 279 4.32 -7.35 -0.61
CA LEU A 279 4.93 -6.66 0.52
C LEU A 279 4.65 -7.43 1.82
N SER A 280 5.73 -7.80 2.52
CA SER A 280 5.71 -8.60 3.74
C SER A 280 6.31 -7.79 4.90
N GLY A 281 5.45 -7.09 5.63
CA GLY A 281 5.83 -6.14 6.68
C GLY A 281 6.35 -6.80 7.95
N ALA A 282 7.06 -6.01 8.76
CA ALA A 282 7.46 -6.32 10.12
C ALA A 282 7.42 -5.06 11.00
N GLY A 283 7.45 -5.24 12.33
CA GLY A 283 7.37 -4.13 13.28
C GLY A 283 6.17 -3.22 13.00
N GLU A 284 6.41 -1.91 12.93
CA GLU A 284 5.39 -0.88 12.70
C GLU A 284 5.29 -0.44 11.22
N SER A 285 5.45 -1.38 10.28
CA SER A 285 5.43 -1.09 8.84
C SER A 285 4.15 -0.38 8.39
N LEU A 286 4.32 0.70 7.62
CA LEU A 286 3.27 1.59 7.09
C LEU A 286 3.34 1.62 5.56
N ILE A 287 2.19 1.64 4.88
CA ILE A 287 2.12 1.97 3.47
C ILE A 287 0.99 2.96 3.18
N SER A 288 1.26 3.99 2.39
CA SER A 288 0.24 4.92 1.92
C SER A 288 0.39 5.30 0.45
N ASP A 289 -0.68 5.84 -0.15
CA ASP A 289 -0.64 6.54 -1.45
C ASP A 289 -0.02 5.70 -2.59
N SER A 290 -0.16 4.38 -2.52
CA SER A 290 0.61 3.40 -3.31
C SER A 290 -0.28 2.38 -4.02
N THR A 291 0.21 1.84 -5.13
CA THR A 291 -0.53 0.87 -5.96
C THR A 291 0.18 -0.48 -5.99
N ILE A 292 -0.53 -1.56 -5.68
CA ILE A 292 -0.06 -2.94 -5.80
C ILE A 292 -0.97 -3.65 -6.80
N ARG A 293 -0.44 -3.96 -7.99
CA ARG A 293 -1.27 -4.47 -9.09
C ARG A 293 -0.67 -5.61 -9.92
N TYR A 294 -1.55 -6.49 -10.38
CA TYR A 294 -1.20 -7.61 -11.26
C TYR A 294 -0.11 -8.54 -10.70
N SER A 295 0.11 -8.52 -9.37
CA SER A 295 1.10 -9.39 -8.75
C SER A 295 0.66 -10.85 -8.83
N TYR A 296 1.64 -11.73 -9.04
CA TYR A 296 1.42 -13.15 -9.19
C TYR A 296 1.11 -13.87 -7.88
N GLY A 297 1.30 -13.21 -6.73
CA GLY A 297 0.87 -13.66 -5.41
C GLY A 297 -0.11 -12.69 -4.75
N GLY A 298 -0.05 -12.55 -3.42
CA GLY A 298 -0.87 -11.60 -2.66
C GLY A 298 -0.37 -10.15 -2.73
N GLY A 299 -1.18 -9.22 -2.22
CA GLY A 299 -0.82 -7.80 -2.12
C GLY A 299 0.06 -7.49 -0.92
N ILE A 300 -0.56 -7.16 0.22
CA ILE A 300 0.07 -6.61 1.43
C ILE A 300 -0.17 -7.55 2.63
N LYS A 301 0.86 -7.76 3.46
CA LYS A 301 0.76 -8.55 4.70
C LYS A 301 1.54 -7.96 5.86
N ASN A 302 1.00 -8.02 7.08
CA ASN A 302 1.64 -7.56 8.33
C ASN A 302 2.02 -6.07 8.40
N PHE A 303 1.27 -5.16 7.75
CA PHE A 303 1.53 -3.71 7.79
C PHE A 303 0.81 -3.02 8.96
N LYS A 304 1.32 -3.25 10.19
CA LYS A 304 0.65 -2.81 11.43
C LYS A 304 0.55 -1.30 11.60
N GLY A 305 1.50 -0.54 11.07
CA GLY A 305 1.50 0.92 11.16
C GLY A 305 0.34 1.56 10.39
N GLY A 306 -0.21 0.85 9.40
CA GLY A 306 -1.40 1.25 8.65
C GLY A 306 -1.29 0.98 7.15
N ILE A 307 -2.45 0.98 6.49
CA ILE A 307 -2.62 0.91 5.03
C ILE A 307 -3.62 2.00 4.62
N GLU A 308 -3.15 3.09 4.01
CA GLU A 308 -4.00 4.25 3.69
C GLU A 308 -3.94 4.64 2.21
N ARG A 309 -5.07 5.02 1.59
CA ARG A 309 -5.10 5.57 0.21
C ARG A 309 -4.38 4.66 -0.81
N CYS A 310 -4.53 3.35 -0.65
CA CYS A 310 -3.83 2.35 -1.47
C CYS A 310 -4.77 1.67 -2.45
N HIS A 311 -4.25 1.34 -3.64
CA HIS A 311 -4.98 0.59 -4.67
C HIS A 311 -4.39 -0.82 -4.82
N ILE A 312 -5.11 -1.85 -4.38
CA ILE A 312 -4.70 -3.26 -4.38
C ILE A 312 -5.56 -4.00 -5.43
N ILE A 313 -5.03 -4.08 -6.66
CA ILE A 313 -5.83 -4.38 -7.87
C ILE A 313 -5.32 -5.64 -8.59
N GLU A 314 -6.22 -6.59 -8.89
CA GLU A 314 -5.96 -7.72 -9.80
C GLU A 314 -4.77 -8.62 -9.38
N ASN A 315 -4.58 -8.85 -8.08
CA ASN A 315 -3.51 -9.71 -7.56
C ASN A 315 -4.02 -11.13 -7.29
N ARG A 316 -3.26 -12.16 -7.67
CA ARG A 316 -3.74 -13.56 -7.66
C ARG A 316 -3.98 -14.17 -6.27
N GLY A 317 -3.47 -13.54 -5.21
CA GLY A 317 -3.66 -13.97 -3.83
C GLY A 317 -4.68 -13.13 -3.06
N ILE A 318 -4.51 -13.10 -1.73
CA ILE A 318 -5.25 -12.17 -0.86
C ILE A 318 -4.73 -10.74 -1.11
N GLY A 319 -5.62 -9.76 -1.25
CA GLY A 319 -5.27 -8.35 -1.41
C GLY A 319 -4.55 -7.80 -0.17
N ILE A 320 -5.21 -7.87 0.99
CA ILE A 320 -4.64 -7.46 2.29
C ILE A 320 -4.83 -8.58 3.32
N SER A 321 -3.78 -8.96 4.04
CA SER A 321 -3.82 -9.90 5.17
C SER A 321 -2.99 -9.33 6.34
N SER A 322 -3.60 -8.49 7.18
CA SER A 322 -2.93 -7.84 8.31
C SER A 322 -3.82 -7.86 9.56
N ALA A 323 -3.19 -7.90 10.73
CA ALA A 323 -3.84 -7.98 12.03
C ALA A 323 -3.55 -6.72 12.87
N PHE A 324 -4.50 -6.30 13.72
CA PHE A 324 -4.41 -5.08 14.53
C PHE A 324 -4.05 -3.83 13.72
N THR A 325 -4.56 -3.74 12.49
CA THR A 325 -4.17 -2.74 11.47
C THR A 325 -5.32 -1.78 11.17
N LEU A 326 -5.02 -0.50 10.92
CA LEU A 326 -5.95 0.43 10.28
C LEU A 326 -5.81 0.33 8.75
N ILE A 327 -6.92 0.09 8.07
CA ILE A 327 -7.05 0.11 6.61
C ILE A 327 -8.06 1.20 6.27
N ALA A 328 -7.62 2.27 5.59
CA ALA A 328 -8.44 3.45 5.33
C ALA A 328 -8.34 3.94 3.88
N HIS A 329 -9.43 4.51 3.36
CA HIS A 329 -9.49 5.20 2.06
C HIS A 329 -8.93 4.38 0.87
N SER A 330 -9.04 3.05 0.92
CA SER A 330 -8.32 2.15 0.01
C SER A 330 -9.27 1.36 -0.90
N GLU A 331 -8.78 1.00 -2.09
CA GLU A 331 -9.49 0.20 -3.09
C GLU A 331 -8.87 -1.19 -3.18
N ILE A 332 -9.67 -2.24 -2.96
CA ILE A 332 -9.22 -3.64 -2.99
C ILE A 332 -10.10 -4.42 -3.99
N ILE A 333 -9.62 -4.52 -5.23
CA ILE A 333 -10.44 -4.91 -6.40
C ILE A 333 -9.82 -6.07 -7.17
N GLY A 334 -10.60 -7.10 -7.54
CA GLY A 334 -10.16 -8.15 -8.47
C GLY A 334 -9.10 -9.12 -7.91
N ASN A 335 -8.97 -9.24 -6.60
CA ASN A 335 -8.06 -10.19 -5.95
C ASN A 335 -8.79 -11.52 -5.69
N HIS A 336 -8.09 -12.56 -5.19
CA HIS A 336 -8.76 -13.82 -4.84
C HIS A 336 -9.60 -13.71 -3.56
N ILE A 337 -9.10 -12.97 -2.56
CA ILE A 337 -9.85 -12.50 -1.39
C ILE A 337 -9.47 -11.02 -1.26
N GLY A 338 -10.43 -10.14 -0.97
CA GLY A 338 -10.15 -8.73 -0.80
C GLY A 338 -9.31 -8.46 0.45
N VAL A 339 -9.96 -8.46 1.61
CA VAL A 339 -9.34 -8.19 2.91
C VAL A 339 -9.57 -9.35 3.87
N GLN A 340 -8.48 -10.00 4.30
CA GLN A 340 -8.48 -10.90 5.44
C GLN A 340 -8.09 -10.12 6.70
N MET A 341 -9.07 -9.87 7.56
CA MET A 341 -8.94 -9.12 8.81
C MET A 341 -8.65 -10.05 9.99
N ALA A 342 -7.97 -9.52 11.00
CA ALA A 342 -7.97 -10.10 12.35
C ALA A 342 -7.92 -8.96 13.35
N THR A 343 -9.00 -8.77 14.12
CA THR A 343 -9.17 -7.67 15.09
C THR A 343 -8.64 -6.32 14.57
N SER A 344 -9.05 -5.95 13.35
CA SER A 344 -8.54 -4.79 12.60
C SER A 344 -9.65 -3.78 12.31
N VAL A 345 -9.28 -2.55 11.93
CA VAL A 345 -10.23 -1.48 11.58
C VAL A 345 -10.15 -1.25 10.07
N LEU A 346 -11.28 -1.40 9.38
CA LEU A 346 -11.42 -1.15 7.95
C LEU A 346 -12.46 -0.03 7.77
N THR A 347 -12.05 1.10 7.17
CA THR A 347 -12.91 2.29 7.08
C THR A 347 -12.80 3.01 5.74
N ASP A 348 -13.87 3.67 5.30
CA ASP A 348 -13.92 4.54 4.11
C ASP A 348 -13.36 3.89 2.82
N SER A 349 -13.54 2.58 2.64
CA SER A 349 -12.83 1.77 1.65
C SER A 349 -13.77 1.01 0.70
N MET A 350 -13.28 0.69 -0.50
CA MET A 350 -14.00 -0.10 -1.51
C MET A 350 -13.39 -1.49 -1.67
N ILE A 351 -14.22 -2.53 -1.60
CA ILE A 351 -13.81 -3.94 -1.70
C ILE A 351 -14.70 -4.62 -2.73
N ALA A 352 -14.19 -4.80 -3.97
CA ALA A 352 -15.06 -5.10 -5.10
C ALA A 352 -14.53 -6.17 -6.09
N ASN A 353 -15.45 -6.93 -6.68
CA ASN A 353 -15.19 -7.88 -7.76
C ASN A 353 -14.07 -8.90 -7.46
N ASN A 354 -13.84 -9.26 -6.19
CA ASN A 354 -12.88 -10.30 -5.83
C ASN A 354 -13.49 -11.69 -6.15
N ASP A 355 -12.68 -12.63 -6.66
CA ASP A 355 -13.14 -13.96 -7.12
C ASP A 355 -13.73 -14.81 -5.96
N GLY A 356 -13.24 -14.57 -4.76
CA GLY A 356 -13.75 -15.07 -3.49
C GLY A 356 -14.09 -13.92 -2.54
N GLU A 357 -14.06 -14.22 -1.25
CA GLU A 357 -14.62 -13.37 -0.19
C GLU A 357 -14.14 -11.91 -0.30
N GLY A 358 -15.07 -10.96 -0.23
CA GLY A 358 -14.72 -9.54 -0.19
C GLY A 358 -13.93 -9.22 1.08
N ILE A 359 -14.56 -9.45 2.23
CA ILE A 359 -13.94 -9.36 3.55
C ILE A 359 -14.15 -10.69 4.29
N SER A 360 -13.11 -11.22 4.94
CA SER A 360 -13.26 -12.31 5.92
C SER A 360 -12.38 -12.13 7.15
N GLY A 361 -12.78 -12.76 8.26
CA GLY A 361 -12.14 -12.59 9.57
C GLY A 361 -13.00 -11.79 10.55
N GLY A 362 -12.46 -10.73 11.17
CA GLY A 362 -13.26 -9.83 11.98
C GLY A 362 -12.56 -8.57 12.49
N GLY A 363 -13.35 -7.75 13.20
CA GLY A 363 -12.96 -6.43 13.70
C GLY A 363 -14.05 -5.38 13.51
N GLU A 364 -13.64 -4.15 13.17
CA GLU A 364 -14.54 -3.01 12.92
C GLU A 364 -14.52 -2.66 11.43
N ILE A 365 -15.69 -2.64 10.79
CA ILE A 365 -15.88 -2.33 9.36
C ILE A 365 -16.86 -1.17 9.27
N SER A 366 -16.45 -0.02 8.72
CA SER A 366 -17.28 1.19 8.71
C SER A 366 -17.20 2.00 7.42
N ARG A 367 -18.32 2.60 6.98
CA ARG A 367 -18.38 3.46 5.76
C ARG A 367 -17.71 2.82 4.53
N CYS A 368 -17.89 1.51 4.36
CA CYS A 368 -17.27 0.76 3.25
C CYS A 368 -18.31 0.36 2.19
N THR A 369 -17.85 0.25 0.94
CA THR A 369 -18.62 -0.33 -0.18
C THR A 369 -18.06 -1.69 -0.55
N ILE A 370 -18.83 -2.75 -0.32
CA ILE A 370 -18.47 -4.15 -0.57
C ILE A 370 -19.37 -4.68 -1.69
N SER A 371 -18.82 -4.90 -2.89
CA SER A 371 -19.66 -5.20 -4.06
C SER A 371 -19.14 -6.22 -5.08
N GLY A 372 -20.04 -7.05 -5.62
CA GLY A 372 -19.71 -7.98 -6.71
C GLY A 372 -18.72 -9.11 -6.36
N ASN A 373 -18.45 -9.36 -5.08
CA ASN A 373 -17.49 -10.39 -4.65
C ASN A 373 -18.11 -11.80 -4.68
N GLY A 374 -17.26 -12.81 -4.93
CA GLY A 374 -17.62 -14.24 -4.82
C GLY A 374 -17.56 -14.75 -3.38
N ASN A 375 -18.14 -15.92 -3.13
CA ASN A 375 -18.22 -16.62 -1.82
C ASN A 375 -18.82 -15.85 -0.61
N GLY A 376 -19.08 -14.54 -0.73
CA GLY A 376 -19.68 -13.68 0.28
C GLY A 376 -19.08 -12.27 0.23
N GLY A 377 -19.91 -11.25 0.43
CA GLY A 377 -19.42 -9.87 0.58
C GLY A 377 -18.59 -9.71 1.86
N ILE A 378 -19.18 -10.03 3.01
CA ILE A 378 -18.53 -10.00 4.32
C ILE A 378 -18.79 -11.31 5.07
N VAL A 379 -17.73 -12.05 5.40
CA VAL A 379 -17.79 -13.35 6.10
C VAL A 379 -17.06 -13.23 7.43
N VAL A 380 -17.78 -12.83 8.49
CA VAL A 380 -17.16 -12.67 9.82
C VAL A 380 -17.15 -13.97 10.61
N ASN A 381 -16.05 -14.23 11.33
CA ASN A 381 -15.82 -15.43 12.15
C ASN A 381 -15.42 -15.15 13.62
N GLU A 382 -15.55 -13.89 14.04
CA GLU A 382 -15.48 -13.43 15.42
C GLU A 382 -16.45 -12.24 15.60
N PRO A 383 -17.00 -11.99 16.81
CA PRO A 383 -17.86 -10.83 17.08
C PRO A 383 -17.27 -9.53 16.55
N SER A 384 -17.96 -8.94 15.57
CA SER A 384 -17.50 -7.78 14.79
C SER A 384 -18.52 -6.64 14.83
N ILE A 385 -18.09 -5.44 14.45
CA ILE A 385 -18.97 -4.27 14.28
C ILE A 385 -18.96 -3.87 12.81
N ILE A 386 -20.14 -3.79 12.19
CA ILE A 386 -20.33 -3.40 10.79
C ILE A 386 -21.32 -2.22 10.75
N GLU A 387 -20.84 -1.02 10.40
CA GLU A 387 -21.61 0.23 10.52
C GLU A 387 -21.54 1.12 9.26
N THR A 388 -22.69 1.64 8.78
CA THR A 388 -22.74 2.56 7.62
C THR A 388 -22.19 1.96 6.31
N CYS A 389 -22.30 0.64 6.10
CA CYS A 389 -21.74 -0.04 4.93
C CYS A 389 -22.80 -0.35 3.85
N LEU A 390 -22.42 -0.21 2.58
CA LEU A 390 -23.17 -0.74 1.43
C LEU A 390 -22.59 -2.11 1.04
N VAL A 391 -23.43 -3.14 1.08
CA VAL A 391 -23.08 -4.50 0.69
C VAL A 391 -24.00 -4.92 -0.45
N SER A 392 -23.51 -5.00 -1.69
CA SER A 392 -24.38 -5.19 -2.86
C SER A 392 -23.84 -6.06 -4.00
N GLY A 393 -24.72 -6.83 -4.66
CA GLY A 393 -24.35 -7.66 -5.81
C GLY A 393 -23.38 -8.81 -5.52
N ASN A 394 -23.05 -9.09 -4.25
CA ASN A 394 -22.16 -10.18 -3.85
C ASN A 394 -22.89 -11.53 -3.94
N SER A 395 -22.13 -12.63 -4.08
CA SER A 395 -22.69 -13.98 -4.29
C SER A 395 -22.04 -15.04 -3.40
N ALA A 396 -22.83 -15.97 -2.87
CA ALA A 396 -22.35 -17.08 -2.02
C ALA A 396 -23.27 -18.31 -2.11
N PHE A 397 -22.86 -19.42 -1.47
CA PHE A 397 -23.77 -20.54 -1.21
C PHE A 397 -24.82 -20.18 -0.14
N ASN A 398 -24.37 -19.59 0.98
CA ASN A 398 -25.19 -19.00 2.04
C ASN A 398 -24.56 -17.65 2.45
N GLY A 399 -25.38 -16.64 2.78
CA GLY A 399 -24.86 -15.33 3.24
C GLY A 399 -24.26 -14.49 2.12
N GLY A 400 -24.99 -14.33 1.01
CA GLY A 400 -24.49 -13.68 -0.21
C GLY A 400 -23.88 -12.30 0.03
N GLY A 401 -24.61 -11.42 0.71
CA GLY A 401 -24.10 -10.14 1.19
C GLY A 401 -23.22 -10.30 2.42
N VAL A 402 -23.81 -10.76 3.52
CA VAL A 402 -23.12 -10.91 4.81
C VAL A 402 -23.42 -12.27 5.45
N SER A 403 -22.37 -12.93 5.93
CA SER A 403 -22.40 -14.19 6.68
C SER A 403 -21.84 -13.95 8.09
N LEU A 404 -22.70 -14.09 9.11
CA LEU A 404 -22.43 -13.68 10.49
C LEU A 404 -21.90 -14.81 11.36
N ASP A 405 -21.01 -14.45 12.28
CA ASP A 405 -20.77 -15.22 13.49
C ASP A 405 -21.94 -15.02 14.48
N PRO A 406 -22.52 -16.10 15.03
CA PRO A 406 -23.73 -16.03 15.86
C PRO A 406 -23.48 -15.40 17.24
N ASP A 407 -22.23 -15.28 17.67
CA ASP A 407 -21.87 -14.89 19.04
C ASP A 407 -21.53 -13.39 19.15
N GLY A 408 -22.54 -12.53 18.97
CA GLY A 408 -22.51 -11.12 19.38
C GLY A 408 -22.18 -10.06 18.32
N THR A 409 -22.15 -10.41 17.03
CA THR A 409 -21.90 -9.46 15.93
C THR A 409 -22.95 -8.34 15.88
N LEU A 410 -22.53 -7.09 15.61
CA LEU A 410 -23.40 -5.91 15.52
C LEU A 410 -23.42 -5.34 14.08
N LEU A 411 -24.60 -5.29 13.46
CA LEU A 411 -24.86 -4.63 12.17
C LEU A 411 -25.72 -3.39 12.39
N LYS A 412 -25.26 -2.24 11.91
CA LYS A 412 -25.94 -0.95 12.10
C LYS A 412 -25.90 -0.07 10.85
N TYR A 413 -26.99 0.62 10.52
CA TYR A 413 -27.02 1.60 9.41
C TYR A 413 -26.47 1.03 8.09
N CYS A 414 -26.63 -0.28 7.83
CA CYS A 414 -26.08 -0.92 6.63
C CYS A 414 -27.18 -1.12 5.57
N THR A 415 -26.81 -0.92 4.31
CA THR A 415 -27.65 -1.25 3.15
C THR A 415 -27.15 -2.55 2.54
N ILE A 416 -27.95 -3.61 2.62
CA ILE A 416 -27.61 -4.95 2.11
C ILE A 416 -28.60 -5.30 0.99
N ALA A 417 -28.18 -5.16 -0.27
CA ALA A 417 -29.11 -5.18 -1.41
C ALA A 417 -28.60 -5.84 -2.70
N ASP A 418 -29.51 -6.51 -3.43
CA ASP A 418 -29.27 -7.28 -4.65
C ASP A 418 -28.15 -8.36 -4.58
N ASN A 419 -27.80 -8.80 -3.36
CA ASN A 419 -26.90 -9.93 -3.16
C ASN A 419 -27.64 -11.27 -3.38
N THR A 420 -26.91 -12.33 -3.72
CA THR A 420 -27.49 -13.64 -4.08
C THR A 420 -26.89 -14.79 -3.28
N ALA A 421 -27.73 -15.66 -2.73
CA ALA A 421 -27.34 -16.96 -2.16
C ALA A 421 -27.95 -18.13 -2.96
N GLU A 422 -27.25 -19.25 -3.08
CA GLU A 422 -27.82 -20.47 -3.67
C GLU A 422 -28.83 -21.16 -2.74
N GLU A 423 -28.55 -21.20 -1.43
CA GLU A 423 -29.37 -21.88 -0.43
C GLU A 423 -30.17 -20.90 0.45
N SER A 424 -29.54 -20.04 1.25
CA SER A 424 -30.23 -19.23 2.26
C SER A 424 -29.51 -17.92 2.57
N GLY A 425 -30.28 -16.88 2.93
CA GLY A 425 -29.72 -15.61 3.36
C GLY A 425 -28.96 -14.90 2.24
N GLY A 426 -29.64 -14.57 1.14
CA GLY A 426 -29.05 -13.78 0.05
C GLY A 426 -28.48 -12.46 0.54
N GLY A 427 -29.24 -11.74 1.38
CA GLY A 427 -28.74 -10.56 2.11
C GLY A 427 -27.85 -10.95 3.29
N LEU A 428 -28.44 -11.61 4.29
CA LEU A 428 -27.84 -11.92 5.58
C LEU A 428 -28.03 -13.41 5.94
N PHE A 429 -27.00 -14.07 6.45
CA PHE A 429 -27.08 -15.43 7.00
C PHE A 429 -26.37 -15.53 8.36
N VAL A 430 -27.01 -16.12 9.37
CA VAL A 430 -26.36 -16.48 10.66
C VAL A 430 -25.83 -17.91 10.58
N ARG A 431 -24.52 -18.07 10.83
CA ARG A 431 -23.84 -19.38 10.80
C ARG A 431 -24.08 -20.20 12.09
N PRO A 432 -23.88 -21.53 12.06
CA PRO A 432 -23.90 -22.41 13.24
C PRO A 432 -22.98 -21.92 14.37
N HIS A 433 -23.37 -22.12 15.63
CA HIS A 433 -22.54 -21.82 16.79
C HIS A 433 -21.73 -23.05 17.26
N SER A 434 -20.66 -22.80 18.03
CA SER A 434 -19.80 -23.87 18.56
C SER A 434 -20.47 -24.58 19.74
N THR A 435 -20.45 -25.93 19.76
CA THR A 435 -21.10 -26.71 20.84
C THR A 435 -20.64 -26.29 22.22
N GLY A 436 -21.58 -25.84 23.07
CA GLY A 436 -21.33 -25.50 24.48
C GLY A 436 -21.02 -24.02 24.76
N VAL A 437 -21.13 -23.15 23.75
CA VAL A 437 -21.20 -21.69 23.94
C VAL A 437 -22.66 -21.29 24.26
N GLU A 438 -22.86 -20.24 25.04
CA GLU A 438 -24.18 -19.60 25.20
C GLU A 438 -24.36 -18.59 24.06
N GLU A 439 -25.27 -18.88 23.12
CA GLU A 439 -25.51 -18.07 21.93
C GLU A 439 -25.89 -16.62 22.31
N ILE A 440 -25.26 -15.63 21.66
CA ILE A 440 -25.54 -14.19 21.84
C ILE A 440 -26.05 -13.63 20.50
N PRO A 441 -27.33 -13.81 20.13
CA PRO A 441 -27.78 -13.68 18.75
C PRO A 441 -27.47 -12.30 18.15
N PRO A 442 -26.93 -12.22 16.91
CA PRO A 442 -26.42 -10.97 16.35
C PRO A 442 -27.48 -9.88 16.30
N VAL A 443 -27.08 -8.63 16.51
CA VAL A 443 -28.00 -7.48 16.51
C VAL A 443 -27.96 -6.77 15.17
N VAL A 444 -29.12 -6.60 14.56
CA VAL A 444 -29.32 -5.81 13.35
C VAL A 444 -30.19 -4.60 13.70
N ASN A 445 -29.66 -3.39 13.57
CA ASN A 445 -30.37 -2.16 13.93
C ASN A 445 -30.25 -1.09 12.83
N SER A 446 -31.32 -0.35 12.55
CA SER A 446 -31.26 0.76 11.57
C SER A 446 -30.82 0.35 10.16
N CYS A 447 -30.99 -0.92 9.75
CA CYS A 447 -30.48 -1.44 8.47
C CYS A 447 -31.58 -1.52 7.39
N VAL A 448 -31.18 -1.58 6.12
CA VAL A 448 -32.06 -1.85 4.97
C VAL A 448 -31.60 -3.12 4.27
N ILE A 449 -32.41 -4.18 4.36
CA ILE A 449 -32.12 -5.50 3.79
C ILE A 449 -33.23 -5.84 2.77
N ALA A 450 -32.97 -5.56 1.50
CA ALA A 450 -33.99 -5.59 0.44
C ALA A 450 -33.44 -6.02 -0.92
N SER A 451 -34.32 -6.53 -1.80
CA SER A 451 -33.99 -6.94 -3.17
C SER A 451 -32.96 -8.08 -3.32
N ASN A 452 -32.50 -8.69 -2.22
CA ASN A 452 -31.62 -9.85 -2.26
C ASN A 452 -32.36 -11.12 -2.72
N ARG A 453 -31.58 -12.12 -3.18
CA ARG A 453 -32.08 -13.33 -3.86
C ARG A 453 -31.59 -14.59 -3.16
N GLY A 454 -32.44 -15.61 -3.06
CA GLY A 454 -32.13 -16.89 -2.42
C GLY A 454 -33.02 -18.02 -2.95
N ASN A 455 -32.84 -19.24 -2.46
CA ASN A 455 -33.76 -20.34 -2.75
C ASN A 455 -35.19 -19.97 -2.33
N PRO A 456 -36.22 -20.06 -3.20
CA PRO A 456 -37.61 -19.73 -2.85
C PRO A 456 -38.22 -20.57 -1.73
N SER A 457 -37.56 -21.65 -1.30
CA SER A 457 -37.96 -22.48 -0.15
C SER A 457 -37.43 -21.94 1.19
N ASN A 458 -36.46 -21.02 1.16
CA ASN A 458 -35.77 -20.42 2.28
C ASN A 458 -35.95 -18.89 2.28
N SER A 459 -35.36 -18.19 3.25
CA SER A 459 -35.39 -16.73 3.31
C SER A 459 -34.33 -16.10 2.41
N ALA A 460 -34.75 -15.21 1.50
CA ALA A 460 -33.85 -14.49 0.60
C ALA A 460 -33.14 -13.30 1.25
N ASN A 461 -33.73 -12.68 2.29
CA ASN A 461 -33.14 -11.49 2.94
C ASN A 461 -32.40 -11.83 4.24
N ILE A 462 -32.97 -12.64 5.14
CA ILE A 462 -32.35 -13.02 6.42
C ILE A 462 -32.56 -14.52 6.69
N GLY A 463 -31.48 -15.31 6.59
CA GLY A 463 -31.45 -16.74 6.92
C GLY A 463 -30.64 -17.03 8.18
N HIS A 464 -30.78 -18.25 8.70
CA HIS A 464 -29.96 -18.79 9.79
C HIS A 464 -29.81 -20.31 9.63
N SER A 465 -28.81 -20.93 10.28
CA SER A 465 -28.56 -22.36 10.11
C SER A 465 -29.45 -23.22 11.00
N THR A 466 -30.44 -23.90 10.41
CA THR A 466 -31.32 -24.84 11.12
C THR A 466 -30.68 -26.19 11.42
N PHE A 467 -29.44 -26.41 10.99
CA PHE A 467 -28.67 -27.64 11.22
C PHE A 467 -27.22 -27.30 11.61
N GLY A 468 -26.64 -28.12 12.50
CA GLY A 468 -25.18 -28.15 12.70
C GLY A 468 -24.52 -28.99 11.59
N PRO A 469 -23.55 -28.46 10.81
CA PRO A 469 -22.92 -29.19 9.71
C PRO A 469 -22.03 -30.36 10.13
N GLY A 470 -21.73 -30.53 11.43
CA GLY A 470 -20.98 -31.69 11.93
C GLY A 470 -20.95 -31.82 13.45
N PRO A 471 -20.29 -32.87 13.97
CA PRO A 471 -20.06 -33.01 15.41
C PRO A 471 -19.16 -31.88 15.92
N GLY A 472 -19.68 -31.03 16.80
CA GLY A 472 -18.99 -29.83 17.30
C GLY A 472 -19.68 -28.50 16.94
N SER A 473 -20.74 -28.54 16.13
CA SER A 473 -21.58 -27.38 15.77
C SER A 473 -23.04 -27.62 16.09
N GLU A 474 -23.74 -26.62 16.60
CA GLU A 474 -25.19 -26.64 16.84
C GLU A 474 -25.92 -25.67 15.88
N PRO A 475 -27.23 -25.85 15.63
CA PRO A 475 -28.05 -24.87 14.90
C PRO A 475 -28.00 -23.48 15.56
N SER A 476 -28.11 -22.41 14.77
CA SER A 476 -28.21 -21.05 15.28
C SER A 476 -29.66 -20.56 15.33
N GLY A 477 -29.94 -19.62 16.22
CA GLY A 477 -31.15 -18.80 16.18
C GLY A 477 -31.14 -17.78 15.03
N PRO A 478 -32.28 -17.09 14.83
CA PRO A 478 -32.35 -15.87 14.02
C PRO A 478 -31.68 -14.68 14.74
N PRO A 479 -31.25 -13.64 14.01
CA PRO A 479 -30.69 -12.42 14.62
C PRO A 479 -31.79 -11.55 15.27
N ASN A 480 -31.38 -10.72 16.23
CA ASN A 480 -32.22 -9.69 16.86
C ASN A 480 -32.33 -8.47 15.93
N VAL A 481 -33.39 -8.39 15.13
CA VAL A 481 -33.62 -7.29 14.17
C VAL A 481 -34.54 -6.23 14.75
N SER A 482 -34.15 -4.95 14.69
CA SER A 482 -34.95 -3.81 15.18
C SER A 482 -34.72 -2.55 14.35
N TYR A 483 -35.69 -1.63 14.32
CA TYR A 483 -35.64 -0.36 13.58
C TYR A 483 -35.11 -0.50 12.14
N SER A 484 -35.43 -1.62 11.47
CA SER A 484 -34.84 -1.98 10.18
C SER A 484 -35.90 -2.27 9.11
N PHE A 485 -35.58 -1.96 7.85
CA PHE A 485 -36.36 -2.40 6.71
C PHE A 485 -35.93 -3.81 6.30
N VAL A 486 -36.86 -4.76 6.27
CA VAL A 486 -36.61 -6.10 5.73
C VAL A 486 -37.66 -6.44 4.69
N GLY A 487 -37.23 -6.64 3.44
CA GLY A 487 -38.12 -7.00 2.34
C GLY A 487 -38.79 -8.36 2.58
N GLY A 488 -40.12 -8.38 2.63
CA GLY A 488 -40.91 -9.56 3.03
C GLY A 488 -41.30 -9.57 4.52
N GLY A 489 -40.63 -8.76 5.34
CA GLY A 489 -40.93 -8.55 6.76
C GLY A 489 -40.08 -9.39 7.71
N PHE A 490 -39.89 -8.88 8.93
CA PHE A 490 -39.20 -9.56 10.03
C PHE A 490 -39.71 -9.02 11.37
N GLU A 491 -39.95 -9.90 12.35
CA GLU A 491 -40.49 -9.49 13.66
C GLU A 491 -39.45 -8.73 14.49
N GLY A 492 -39.86 -7.61 15.10
CA GLY A 492 -39.01 -6.79 15.98
C GLY A 492 -39.55 -5.37 16.17
N ASP A 493 -39.05 -4.68 17.18
CA ASP A 493 -39.44 -3.29 17.47
C ASP A 493 -38.95 -2.34 16.37
N GLY A 494 -39.78 -1.37 15.98
CA GLY A 494 -39.48 -0.39 14.93
C GLY A 494 -39.30 -0.92 13.50
N ASN A 495 -39.43 -2.23 13.24
CA ASN A 495 -39.19 -2.80 11.90
C ASN A 495 -40.27 -2.41 10.88
N VAL A 496 -39.84 -2.23 9.63
CA VAL A 496 -40.70 -1.86 8.49
C VAL A 496 -40.52 -2.83 7.31
N ASN A 497 -41.51 -2.84 6.41
CA ASN A 497 -41.56 -3.71 5.23
C ASN A 497 -42.41 -3.04 4.13
N GLY A 498 -42.14 -3.36 2.87
CA GLY A 498 -42.87 -2.81 1.72
C GLY A 498 -42.26 -3.24 0.39
N THR A 499 -42.52 -2.45 -0.64
CA THR A 499 -41.77 -2.47 -1.91
C THR A 499 -40.32 -2.00 -1.70
N SER A 500 -39.45 -2.18 -2.71
CA SER A 500 -38.08 -1.66 -2.70
C SER A 500 -38.03 -0.19 -2.24
N PRO A 501 -37.25 0.17 -1.20
CA PRO A 501 -37.12 1.55 -0.75
C PRO A 501 -36.18 2.39 -1.61
N PHE A 502 -35.53 1.77 -2.61
CA PHE A 502 -34.45 2.35 -3.40
C PHE A 502 -34.88 2.97 -4.73
N VAL A 503 -34.22 4.05 -5.14
CA VAL A 503 -34.43 4.74 -6.42
C VAL A 503 -34.24 3.81 -7.63
N ASN A 504 -33.11 3.10 -7.73
CA ASN A 504 -32.89 2.14 -8.82
C ASN A 504 -31.88 1.03 -8.49
N ALA A 505 -32.20 0.17 -7.54
CA ALA A 505 -31.35 -0.95 -7.12
C ALA A 505 -30.90 -1.85 -8.30
N ALA A 506 -31.74 -2.01 -9.33
CA ALA A 506 -31.42 -2.76 -10.56
C ALA A 506 -30.36 -2.10 -11.47
N LYS A 507 -29.87 -0.90 -11.10
CA LYS A 507 -28.72 -0.20 -11.68
C LYS A 507 -27.62 0.11 -10.66
N GLY A 508 -27.71 -0.42 -9.44
CA GLY A 508 -26.79 -0.10 -8.33
C GLY A 508 -27.09 1.23 -7.63
N ASP A 509 -28.23 1.86 -7.88
CA ASP A 509 -28.66 3.08 -7.18
C ASP A 509 -29.51 2.72 -5.96
N PHE A 510 -28.85 2.73 -4.80
CA PHE A 510 -29.41 2.35 -3.51
C PHE A 510 -29.75 3.55 -2.61
N GLN A 511 -29.84 4.77 -3.19
CA GLN A 511 -30.39 5.93 -2.49
C GLN A 511 -31.88 5.72 -2.19
N LEU A 512 -32.40 6.35 -1.13
CA LEU A 512 -33.80 6.20 -0.73
C LEU A 512 -34.75 6.97 -1.66
N LEU A 513 -35.94 6.39 -1.90
CA LEU A 513 -37.07 7.08 -2.52
C LEU A 513 -37.67 8.13 -1.57
N ILE A 514 -38.25 9.19 -2.14
CA ILE A 514 -38.89 10.29 -1.38
C ILE A 514 -40.10 9.85 -0.52
N ASP A 515 -40.74 8.74 -0.89
CA ASP A 515 -41.82 8.09 -0.14
C ASP A 515 -41.36 6.79 0.59
N SER A 516 -40.05 6.62 0.76
CA SER A 516 -39.47 5.43 1.38
C SER A 516 -39.85 5.31 2.87
N PRO A 517 -40.34 4.14 3.34
CA PRO A 517 -40.61 3.89 4.75
C PRO A 517 -39.33 3.74 5.61
N CYS A 518 -38.15 3.95 5.02
CA CYS A 518 -36.86 3.98 5.72
C CYS A 518 -36.54 5.36 6.32
N ILE A 519 -37.19 6.43 5.83
CA ILE A 519 -36.92 7.81 6.23
C ILE A 519 -37.42 8.07 7.66
N ASP A 520 -36.65 8.80 8.46
CA ASP A 520 -36.95 9.19 9.87
C ASP A 520 -37.35 8.01 10.79
N SER A 521 -36.96 6.78 10.44
CA SER A 521 -37.52 5.57 11.03
C SER A 521 -36.49 4.64 11.67
N ALA A 522 -35.20 4.98 11.62
CA ALA A 522 -34.13 4.28 12.34
C ALA A 522 -34.19 4.55 13.87
N SER A 523 -33.24 3.97 14.61
CA SER A 523 -33.11 4.25 16.05
C SER A 523 -32.56 5.66 16.33
N THR A 524 -32.85 6.21 17.52
CA THR A 524 -32.52 7.61 17.86
C THR A 524 -31.03 7.86 18.17
N ASN A 525 -30.14 6.92 17.86
CA ASN A 525 -28.69 7.04 18.06
C ASN A 525 -28.01 6.47 16.81
N GLY A 526 -27.50 7.35 15.94
CA GLY A 526 -26.84 6.97 14.70
C GLY A 526 -25.42 7.54 14.56
N PRO A 527 -24.70 7.14 13.50
CA PRO A 527 -23.40 7.69 13.14
C PRO A 527 -23.56 9.17 12.77
N GLY A 528 -22.54 9.99 13.03
CA GLY A 528 -22.58 11.43 12.69
C GLY A 528 -22.55 11.75 11.20
N ALA A 529 -22.33 10.75 10.34
CA ALA A 529 -22.33 10.88 8.89
C ALA A 529 -22.78 9.58 8.18
N ASP A 530 -23.22 9.72 6.93
CA ASP A 530 -23.58 8.62 6.02
C ASP A 530 -22.38 8.12 5.16
N LEU A 531 -22.64 7.18 4.25
CA LEU A 531 -21.62 6.59 3.38
C LEU A 531 -21.07 7.56 2.31
N ASP A 532 -21.86 8.56 1.89
CA ASP A 532 -21.40 9.64 0.99
C ASP A 532 -20.70 10.78 1.77
N GLY A 533 -20.63 10.68 3.11
CA GLY A 533 -20.07 11.69 3.99
C GLY A 533 -21.01 12.86 4.32
N ARG A 534 -22.31 12.76 4.01
CA ARG A 534 -23.32 13.72 4.50
C ARG A 534 -23.40 13.65 6.02
N ILE A 535 -23.65 14.78 6.67
CA ILE A 535 -23.97 14.78 8.11
C ILE A 535 -25.28 14.02 8.39
N ARG A 536 -25.43 13.53 9.62
CA ARG A 536 -26.71 12.99 10.12
C ARG A 536 -27.02 13.52 11.54
N PRO A 537 -28.29 13.61 11.95
CA PRO A 537 -29.50 13.39 11.15
C PRO A 537 -29.86 14.59 10.26
N ILE A 538 -30.60 14.37 9.16
CA ILE A 538 -31.16 15.43 8.30
C ILE A 538 -32.71 15.39 8.35
N ASP A 539 -33.30 16.21 9.23
CA ASP A 539 -34.75 16.43 9.33
C ASP A 539 -35.23 17.32 8.17
N ILE A 540 -36.14 16.83 7.31
CA ILE A 540 -36.65 17.61 6.18
C ILE A 540 -38.17 17.82 6.29
N THR A 541 -38.58 19.08 6.35
CA THR A 541 -39.97 19.50 6.53
C THR A 541 -40.91 18.92 5.45
N GLY A 542 -42.07 18.41 5.86
CA GLY A 542 -43.05 17.78 4.98
C GLY A 542 -42.77 16.31 4.61
N ILE A 543 -41.65 15.72 5.05
CA ILE A 543 -41.28 14.33 4.80
C ILE A 543 -41.09 13.61 6.16
N GLY A 544 -41.22 12.27 6.16
CA GLY A 544 -40.87 11.41 7.29
C GLY A 544 -41.57 11.77 8.62
N ARG A 545 -40.81 12.23 9.62
CA ARG A 545 -41.29 12.55 10.98
C ARG A 545 -40.76 13.91 11.47
N GLU A 546 -41.30 14.97 10.89
CA GLU A 546 -41.02 16.38 11.20
C GLU A 546 -40.63 16.69 12.65
N GLY A 547 -39.50 17.39 12.83
CA GLY A 547 -39.13 18.07 14.07
C GLY A 547 -38.57 17.17 15.17
N LEU A 548 -38.02 16.01 14.80
CA LEU A 548 -37.39 15.06 15.73
C LEU A 548 -35.89 14.86 15.48
N GLY A 549 -35.36 15.19 14.30
CA GLY A 549 -34.01 14.79 13.90
C GLY A 549 -33.82 13.28 14.02
N ALA A 550 -34.70 12.51 13.40
CA ALA A 550 -34.53 11.05 13.35
C ALA A 550 -33.51 10.69 12.26
N PHE A 551 -32.92 9.50 12.39
CA PHE A 551 -31.96 8.99 11.41
C PHE A 551 -32.70 8.15 10.36
N ASP A 552 -32.14 8.06 9.16
CA ASP A 552 -32.62 7.13 8.13
C ASP A 552 -32.03 5.73 8.30
N MET A 553 -32.83 4.72 7.92
CA MET A 553 -32.34 3.35 7.87
C MET A 553 -31.39 3.16 6.68
N GLY A 554 -30.29 2.43 6.89
CA GLY A 554 -29.33 2.07 5.87
C GLY A 554 -28.14 3.02 5.76
N ALA A 555 -27.28 2.78 4.76
CA ALA A 555 -25.97 3.41 4.63
C ALA A 555 -26.01 4.90 4.22
N PHE A 556 -27.10 5.33 3.59
CA PHE A 556 -27.32 6.70 3.11
C PHE A 556 -28.31 7.44 4.01
N GLU A 557 -28.17 8.76 4.08
CA GLU A 557 -29.22 9.66 4.57
C GLU A 557 -29.92 10.29 3.35
N PHE A 558 -31.25 10.39 3.38
CA PHE A 558 -32.03 10.99 2.31
C PHE A 558 -31.83 12.51 2.27
N ASP A 559 -31.45 13.02 1.10
CA ASP A 559 -31.18 14.44 0.88
C ASP A 559 -31.58 14.82 -0.56
N TYR A 560 -32.56 15.72 -0.68
CA TYR A 560 -32.98 16.27 -1.97
C TYR A 560 -32.46 17.69 -2.23
N SER A 561 -31.66 18.29 -1.33
CA SER A 561 -31.15 19.68 -1.46
C SER A 561 -30.32 19.91 -2.74
N ARG A 562 -29.81 18.83 -3.35
CA ARG A 562 -29.09 18.86 -4.63
C ARG A 562 -30.00 18.94 -5.86
N ALA A 563 -31.30 18.77 -5.68
CA ALA A 563 -32.36 18.89 -6.69
C ALA A 563 -33.33 20.04 -6.39
N ASP A 564 -33.39 20.52 -5.14
CA ASP A 564 -33.91 21.84 -4.77
C ASP A 564 -32.90 22.92 -5.17
N LEU A 565 -32.99 23.37 -6.42
CA LEU A 565 -32.10 24.38 -6.99
C LEU A 565 -32.57 25.82 -6.67
N ASN A 566 -33.73 25.96 -6.04
CA ASN A 566 -34.33 27.25 -5.68
C ASN A 566 -34.26 27.57 -4.18
N GLU A 567 -33.91 26.58 -3.34
CA GLU A 567 -33.79 26.62 -1.88
C GLU A 567 -35.12 26.91 -1.14
N ASP A 568 -36.29 26.48 -1.68
CA ASP A 568 -37.60 26.66 -1.00
C ASP A 568 -38.11 25.45 -0.20
N GLY A 569 -37.33 24.36 -0.14
CA GLY A 569 -37.67 23.14 0.58
C GLY A 569 -38.58 22.20 -0.21
N LYS A 570 -38.41 22.13 -1.53
CA LYS A 570 -39.10 21.19 -2.44
C LYS A 570 -38.24 20.84 -3.66
N VAL A 571 -38.66 19.84 -4.41
CA VAL A 571 -38.20 19.60 -5.79
C VAL A 571 -39.43 19.66 -6.69
N ASP A 572 -39.63 20.77 -7.40
CA ASP A 572 -40.79 20.97 -8.28
C ASP A 572 -40.43 21.54 -9.68
N GLU A 573 -41.42 22.12 -10.38
CA GLU A 573 -41.23 22.66 -11.73
C GLU A 573 -40.27 23.86 -11.73
N LEU A 574 -40.16 24.60 -10.61
CA LEU A 574 -39.25 25.73 -10.47
C LEU A 574 -37.77 25.31 -10.53
N ASP A 575 -37.41 24.19 -9.91
CA ASP A 575 -36.04 23.65 -9.94
C ASP A 575 -35.69 23.13 -11.33
N LEU A 576 -36.63 22.43 -11.97
CA LEU A 576 -36.48 22.00 -13.35
C LEU A 576 -36.31 23.20 -14.31
N MET A 577 -37.00 24.32 -14.04
CA MET A 577 -36.81 25.57 -14.77
C MET A 577 -35.45 26.24 -14.53
N ILE A 578 -34.87 26.13 -13.33
CA ILE A 578 -33.50 26.61 -13.05
C ILE A 578 -32.48 25.74 -13.78
N PHE A 579 -32.57 24.41 -13.61
CA PHE A 579 -31.72 23.44 -14.30
C PHE A 579 -31.75 23.65 -15.82
N GLN A 580 -32.95 23.82 -16.40
CA GLN A 580 -33.11 24.04 -17.84
C GLN A 580 -32.50 25.38 -18.30
N GLN A 581 -32.59 26.45 -17.50
CA GLN A 581 -31.98 27.74 -17.83
C GLN A 581 -30.45 27.68 -17.85
N ASP A 582 -29.82 27.07 -16.84
CA ASP A 582 -28.36 26.96 -16.80
C ASP A 582 -27.84 25.93 -17.81
N TRP A 583 -28.59 24.86 -18.10
CA TRP A 583 -28.29 23.94 -19.21
C TRP A 583 -28.27 24.65 -20.56
N TYR A 584 -29.24 25.52 -20.85
CA TYR A 584 -29.23 26.33 -22.09
C TYR A 584 -28.06 27.33 -22.12
N ARG A 585 -27.72 28.00 -21.01
CA ARG A 585 -26.56 28.89 -20.93
C ARG A 585 -25.24 28.19 -21.27
N GLN A 586 -25.07 26.94 -20.85
CA GLN A 586 -23.86 26.18 -21.17
C GLN A 586 -23.79 25.76 -22.64
N ILE A 587 -24.93 25.56 -23.31
CA ILE A 587 -25.01 25.29 -24.76
C ILE A 587 -24.66 26.54 -25.59
N GLU A 588 -25.00 27.75 -25.14
CA GLU A 588 -24.65 29.01 -25.84
C GLU A 588 -23.16 29.40 -25.72
N ILE A 589 -22.33 28.60 -25.04
CA ILE A 589 -20.91 28.86 -24.77
C ILE A 589 -19.98 27.88 -25.55
N GLN A 590 -20.54 26.95 -26.35
CA GLN A 590 -19.80 26.02 -27.23
C GLN A 590 -19.97 26.36 -28.72
#